data_AF-A0AAW1JCB1-F1
#
_entry.id   AF-A0AAW1JCB1-F1
#
_cell.length_a   1.000
_cell.length_b   1.000
_cell.length_c   1.000
_cell.angle_alpha   90.00
_cell.angle_beta   90.00
_cell.angle_gamma   90.00
#
_symmetry.space_group_name_H-M   'P 1'
#
loop_
_entity.id
_entity.type
_entity.pdbx_description
1 polymer ?
#
loop_
_entity_poly.entity_id
_entity_poly.type
_entity_poly.pdbx_seq_one_letter_code
_entity_poly.pdbx_strand_id
1 'polypeptide(L)'
;MKILTLKEKVEVIKYWEENKKSVRKIAKCFSIEKSQVSDIYTYIKKFNSNATSTGTGIDEMTLKWFFAAQNKNTPDSGTTLKEKAIAVAGSLDVQALQNV
;
A
#
# COMPACT_ATOMS: atom_id res chain seq x y z
N MET A 1 -2.29 24.83 13.33
CA MET A 1 -1.65 23.73 12.58
C MET A 1 -2.76 22.85 12.00
N LYS A 2 -2.80 22.67 10.68
CA LYS A 2 -3.83 21.85 10.02
C LYS A 2 -3.42 20.37 10.08
N ILE A 3 -4.27 19.51 10.62
CA ILE A 3 -4.07 18.05 10.58
C ILE A 3 -4.72 17.52 9.31
N LEU A 4 -3.95 16.79 8.50
CA LEU A 4 -4.47 16.20 7.26
C LEU A 4 -5.23 14.91 7.55
N THR A 5 -6.40 14.79 6.96
CA THR A 5 -7.13 13.52 6.84
C THR A 5 -6.41 12.56 5.89
N LEU A 6 -6.77 11.27 5.91
CA LEU A 6 -6.18 10.29 5.00
C LEU A 6 -6.42 10.66 3.53
N LYS A 7 -7.61 11.17 3.20
CA LYS A 7 -7.96 11.64 1.86
C LYS A 7 -7.06 12.79 1.42
N GLU A 8 -6.87 13.80 2.27
CA GLU A 8 -6.00 14.93 1.94
C GLU A 8 -4.53 14.52 1.81
N LYS A 9 -4.06 13.54 2.60
CA LYS A 9 -2.71 12.97 2.42
C LYS A 9 -2.55 12.34 1.04
N VAL A 10 -3.56 11.60 0.55
CA VAL A 10 -3.56 11.04 -0.80
C VAL A 10 -3.54 12.14 -1.87
N GLU A 11 -4.30 13.22 -1.68
CA GLU A 11 -4.29 14.36 -2.61
C GLU A 11 -2.93 15.06 -2.64
N VAL A 12 -2.25 15.20 -1.50
CA VAL A 12 -0.87 15.70 -1.43
C VAL A 12 0.09 14.83 -2.22
N ILE A 13 -0.04 13.49 -2.12
CA ILE A 13 0.77 12.53 -2.86
C ILE A 13 0.56 12.68 -4.37
N LYS A 14 -0.70 12.64 -4.83
CA LYS A 14 -1.04 12.81 -6.26
C LYS A 14 -0.50 14.12 -6.81
N TYR A 15 -0.71 15.21 -6.08
CA TYR A 15 -0.23 16.53 -6.47
C TYR A 15 1.30 16.57 -6.57
N TRP A 16 2.02 15.89 -5.66
CA TRP A 16 3.46 15.77 -5.73
C TRP A 16 3.89 15.05 -7.01
N GLU A 17 3.35 13.85 -7.26
CA GLU A 17 3.72 13.00 -8.39
C GLU A 17 3.49 13.71 -9.74
N GLU A 18 2.34 14.36 -9.90
CA GLU A 18 1.97 15.07 -11.12
C GLU A 18 2.82 16.33 -11.37
N ASN A 19 3.25 17.02 -10.32
CA ASN A 19 3.85 18.34 -10.45
C ASN A 19 5.36 18.40 -10.16
N LYS A 20 5.96 17.32 -9.64
CA LYS A 20 7.37 17.23 -9.20
C LYS A 20 7.83 18.48 -8.40
N LYS A 21 6.95 19.03 -7.57
CA LYS A 21 7.16 20.29 -6.86
C LYS A 21 8.00 20.11 -5.60
N SER A 22 8.68 21.18 -5.18
CA SER A 22 9.42 21.20 -3.92
C SER A 22 8.48 21.17 -2.70
N VAL A 23 8.95 20.59 -1.60
CA VAL A 23 8.27 20.49 -0.29
C VAL A 23 7.65 21.83 0.14
N ARG A 24 8.37 22.94 -0.09
CA ARG A 24 7.91 24.29 0.26
C ARG A 24 6.67 24.72 -0.51
N LYS A 25 6.56 24.35 -1.79
CA LYS A 25 5.43 24.73 -2.64
C LYS A 25 4.19 23.91 -2.28
N ILE A 26 4.37 22.62 -2.02
CA ILE A 26 3.30 21.72 -1.54
C ILE A 26 2.76 22.22 -0.19
N ALA A 27 3.64 22.54 0.76
CA ALA A 27 3.24 23.07 2.07
C ALA A 27 2.37 24.33 1.96
N LYS A 28 2.73 25.25 1.05
CA LYS A 28 1.92 26.45 0.77
C LYS A 28 0.57 26.12 0.12
N CYS A 29 0.52 25.21 -0.85
CA CYS A 29 -0.71 24.86 -1.55
C CYS A 29 -1.75 24.19 -0.64
N PHE A 30 -1.31 23.38 0.31
CA PHE A 30 -2.20 22.66 1.23
C PHE A 30 -2.36 23.36 2.59
N SER A 31 -1.73 24.53 2.79
CA SER A 31 -1.70 25.27 4.05
C SER A 31 -1.28 24.41 5.24
N ILE A 32 -0.20 23.65 5.04
CA ILE A 32 0.38 22.72 6.02
C ILE A 32 1.84 23.05 6.32
N GLU A 33 2.37 22.46 7.38
CA GLU A 33 3.78 22.61 7.71
C GLU A 33 4.68 21.77 6.79
N LYS A 34 5.92 22.23 6.59
CA LYS A 34 6.90 21.50 5.78
C LYS A 34 7.25 20.13 6.36
N SER A 35 7.22 20.02 7.69
CA SER A 35 7.40 18.77 8.44
C SER A 35 6.41 17.71 7.96
N GLN A 36 5.12 18.06 7.90
CA GLN A 36 4.07 17.14 7.47
C GLN A 36 4.27 16.63 6.04
N VAL A 37 4.76 17.49 5.14
CA VAL A 37 5.10 17.07 3.76
C VAL A 37 6.31 16.15 3.74
N SER A 38 7.33 16.43 4.55
CA SER A 38 8.51 15.57 4.70
C SER A 38 8.17 14.19 5.30
N ASP A 39 7.23 14.16 6.24
CA ASP A 39 6.74 12.92 6.84
C ASP A 39 6.03 12.08 5.78
N ILE A 40 5.10 12.68 5.03
CA ILE A 40 4.39 12.02 3.92
C ILE A 40 5.39 11.43 2.92
N TYR A 41 6.42 12.20 2.53
CA TYR A 41 7.47 11.71 1.64
C TYR A 41 8.21 10.49 2.18
N THR A 42 8.56 10.53 3.46
CA THR A 42 9.29 9.46 4.12
C THR A 42 8.47 8.17 4.14
N TYR A 43 7.15 8.28 4.37
CA TYR A 43 6.25 7.14 4.29
C TYR A 43 6.17 6.54 2.88
N ILE A 44 6.04 7.36 1.83
CA ILE A 44 6.03 6.87 0.45
C ILE A 44 7.34 6.14 0.12
N LYS A 45 8.48 6.73 0.50
CA LYS A 45 9.79 6.13 0.25
C LYS A 45 9.92 4.76 0.92
N LYS A 46 9.49 4.65 2.19
CA LYS A 46 9.45 3.39 2.94
C LYS A 46 8.48 2.37 2.33
N PHE A 47 7.31 2.83 1.86
CA PHE A 47 6.34 1.96 1.21
C PHE A 47 6.91 1.41 -0.11
N ASN A 48 7.48 2.27 -0.95
CA ASN A 48 8.06 1.87 -2.23
C ASN A 48 9.27 0.95 -2.06
N SER A 49 10.10 1.13 -1.02
CA SER A 49 11.18 0.18 -0.72
C SER A 49 10.67 -1.19 -0.28
N ASN A 50 9.47 -1.28 0.29
CA ASN A 50 8.85 -2.55 0.69
C ASN A 50 8.02 -3.18 -0.45
N ALA A 51 7.50 -2.36 -1.37
CA ALA A 51 6.68 -2.77 -2.51
C ALA A 51 7.49 -3.52 -3.61
N THR A 52 8.82 -3.44 -3.58
CA THR A 52 9.70 -4.24 -4.45
C THR A 52 9.96 -5.65 -3.92
N SER A 53 9.33 -6.05 -2.81
CA SER A 53 9.40 -7.44 -2.35
C SER A 53 8.65 -8.34 -3.32
N THR A 54 9.19 -9.54 -3.57
CA THR A 54 8.65 -10.58 -4.48
C THR A 54 7.25 -11.09 -4.10
N GLY A 55 6.59 -10.50 -3.09
CA GLY A 55 5.30 -10.90 -2.54
C GLY A 55 4.08 -10.24 -3.16
N THR A 56 4.22 -9.28 -4.08
CA THR A 56 3.07 -8.51 -4.61
C THR A 56 1.96 -9.39 -5.20
N GLY A 57 2.31 -10.48 -5.88
CA GLY A 57 1.32 -11.44 -6.41
C GLY A 57 0.61 -12.24 -5.31
N ILE A 58 1.32 -12.59 -4.24
CA ILE A 58 0.77 -13.29 -3.07
C ILE A 58 -0.19 -12.37 -2.34
N ASP A 59 0.22 -11.13 -2.11
CA ASP A 59 -0.57 -10.11 -1.42
C ASP A 59 -1.89 -9.84 -2.16
N GLU A 60 -1.84 -9.70 -3.49
CA GLU A 60 -3.03 -9.46 -4.31
C GLU A 60 -4.02 -10.62 -4.25
N MET A 61 -3.54 -11.86 -4.45
CA MET A 61 -4.40 -13.05 -4.41
C MET A 61 -4.98 -13.30 -3.02
N THR A 62 -4.17 -13.12 -1.98
CA THR A 62 -4.61 -13.27 -0.58
C THR A 62 -5.67 -12.23 -0.22
N LEU A 63 -5.47 -10.98 -0.66
CA LEU A 63 -6.42 -9.89 -0.43
C LEU A 63 -7.75 -10.11 -1.15
N LYS A 64 -7.72 -10.57 -2.42
CA LYS A 64 -8.94 -10.92 -3.17
C LYS A 64 -9.72 -12.03 -2.49
N TRP A 65 -9.03 -13.08 -2.03
CA TRP A 65 -9.66 -14.15 -1.27
C TRP A 65 -10.29 -13.62 0.02
N PHE A 66 -9.59 -12.77 0.77
CA PHE A 66 -10.07 -12.20 2.02
C PHE A 66 -11.34 -11.37 1.84
N PHE A 67 -11.41 -10.51 0.81
CA PHE A 67 -12.64 -9.78 0.51
C PHE A 67 -13.80 -10.71 0.11
N ALA A 68 -13.53 -11.77 -0.64
CA ALA A 68 -14.54 -12.75 -1.00
C ALA A 68 -15.04 -13.56 0.23
N ALA A 69 -14.18 -13.80 1.22
CA ALA A 69 -14.51 -14.52 2.44
C ALA A 69 -15.30 -13.64 3.43
N GLN A 70 -14.96 -12.35 3.55
CA GLN A 70 -15.74 -11.37 4.31
C GLN A 70 -17.15 -11.14 3.73
N ASN A 71 -17.29 -11.12 2.40
CA ASN A 71 -18.61 -11.03 1.76
C ASN A 71 -19.51 -12.24 2.06
N LYS A 72 -18.94 -13.35 2.52
CA LYS A 72 -19.66 -14.54 2.98
C LYS A 72 -19.92 -14.54 4.50
N ASN A 73 -19.63 -13.41 5.16
CA ASN A 73 -19.79 -13.20 6.61
C ASN A 73 -19.03 -14.23 7.46
N THR A 74 -17.87 -14.69 6.96
CA THR A 74 -17.03 -15.66 7.67
C THR A 74 -16.14 -14.87 8.65
N PRO A 75 -16.10 -15.22 9.95
CA PRO A 75 -15.18 -14.60 10.89
C PRO A 75 -13.76 -15.09 10.58
N ASP A 76 -13.03 -14.32 9.77
CA ASP A 76 -11.66 -14.61 9.41
C ASP A 76 -10.68 -13.90 10.35
N SER A 77 -9.77 -14.67 10.93
CA SER A 77 -8.73 -14.18 11.82
C SER A 77 -7.43 -13.90 11.04
N GLY A 78 -6.51 -13.14 11.65
CA GLY A 78 -5.17 -12.94 11.09
C GLY A 78 -4.40 -14.24 10.84
N THR A 79 -4.67 -15.30 11.60
CA THR A 79 -4.08 -16.63 11.41
C THR A 79 -4.56 -17.28 10.11
N THR A 80 -5.86 -17.21 9.83
CA THR A 80 -6.47 -17.72 8.59
C THR A 80 -5.89 -17.00 7.37
N LEU A 81 -5.69 -15.68 7.48
CA LEU A 81 -5.08 -14.87 6.41
C LEU A 81 -3.64 -15.31 6.14
N LYS A 82 -2.87 -15.61 7.19
CA LYS A 82 -1.49 -16.08 7.06
C LYS A 82 -1.40 -17.46 6.41
N GLU A 83 -2.25 -18.40 6.82
CA GLU A 83 -2.31 -19.74 6.21
C GLU A 83 -2.65 -19.67 4.71
N LYS A 84 -3.56 -18.76 4.33
CA LYS A 84 -3.88 -18.53 2.92
C LYS A 84 -2.74 -17.89 2.14
N ALA A 85 -2.03 -16.92 2.72
CA ALA A 85 -0.84 -16.35 2.09
C ALA A 85 0.23 -17.42 1.81
N ILE A 86 0.45 -18.34 2.75
CA ILE A 86 1.39 -19.47 2.58
C ILE A 86 0.92 -20.41 1.45
N ALA A 87 -0.37 -20.74 1.42
CA ALA A 87 -0.93 -21.59 0.36
C ALA A 87 -0.83 -20.94 -1.02
N VAL A 88 -1.09 -19.63 -1.11
CA VAL A 88 -0.95 -18.84 -2.34
C VAL A 88 0.50 -18.79 -2.80
N ALA A 89 1.45 -18.57 -1.89
CA ALA A 89 2.88 -18.60 -2.19
C ALA A 89 3.31 -19.95 -2.79
N GLY A 90 2.90 -21.06 -2.17
CA GLY A 90 3.18 -22.40 -2.70
C GLY A 90 2.58 -22.65 -4.08
N SER A 91 1.39 -22.09 -4.36
CA SER A 91 0.77 -22.23 -5.68
C SER A 91 1.46 -21.41 -6.78
N LEU A 92 1.99 -20.24 -6.44
CA LEU A 92 2.70 -19.35 -7.37
C LEU A 92 4.08 -19.91 -7.73
N ASP A 93 4.80 -20.50 -6.77
CA ASP A 93 6.08 -21.17 -7.02
C ASP A 93 5.93 -22.36 -7.99
N VAL A 94 4.83 -23.11 -7.90
CA VAL A 94 4.53 -24.24 -8.80
C VAL A 94 4.22 -23.77 -10.22
N GLN A 95 3.52 -22.65 -10.39
CA GLN A 95 3.25 -22.07 -11.72
C GLN A 95 4.51 -21.52 -12.40
N ALA A 96 5.48 -21.02 -11.63
CA ALA A 96 6.75 -20.53 -12.18
C ALA A 96 7.62 -21.66 -12.75
N LEU A 97 7.54 -22.88 -12.18
CA LEU A 97 8.30 -24.05 -12.62
C LEU A 97 7.68 -24.79 -13.82
N GLN A 98 6.42 -24.53 -14.18
CA GLN A 98 5.75 -25.15 -15.32
C GLN A 98 5.94 -24.38 -16.65
N ASN A 99 6.62 -23.23 -16.62
CA ASN A 99 6.86 -22.37 -17.78
C ASN A 99 8.32 -22.37 -18.27
N VAL A 100 9.08 -23.43 -17.95
CA VAL A 100 10.46 -23.69 -18.45
C VAL A 100 10.43 -24.92 -19.35
#